data_AF-A2BYM1-F1
#
_entry.id   AF-A2BYM1-F1
#
_cell.length_a   1.000
_cell.length_b   1.000
_cell.length_c   1.000
_cell.angle_alpha   90.00
_cell.angle_beta   90.00
_cell.angle_gamma   90.00
#
_symmetry.space_group_name_H-M   'P 1'
#
loop_
_entity.id
_entity.type
_entity.pdbx_description
1 polymer ?
#
loop_
_entity_poly.entity_id
_entity_poly.type
_entity_poly.pdbx_seq_one_letter_code
_entity_poly.pdbx_strand_id
1 'polypeptide(L)' 'MSKIDPELKKKLLKETQAPFKGLRKVLWIAFTGSAFLGLFIMLSKIASGSEIQQNNLLIQLGACALFPFLLFLERNRGN' A
#
# COMPACT_ATOMS: atom_id res chain seq x y z
N MET A 1 26.73 -21.52 27.61
CA MET A 1 25.61 -20.81 26.96
C MET A 1 25.81 -19.31 27.22
N SER A 2 26.22 -18.53 26.22
CA SER A 2 26.44 -17.08 26.41
C SER A 2 25.11 -16.42 26.77
N LYS A 3 25.04 -15.73 27.91
CA LYS A 3 23.85 -14.97 28.32
C LYS A 3 23.71 -13.80 27.35
N ILE A 4 22.79 -13.92 26.40
CA ILE A 4 22.40 -12.81 25.53
C ILE A 4 21.98 -11.64 26.41
N ASP A 5 22.56 -10.47 26.13
CA ASP A 5 22.25 -9.23 26.80
C ASP A 5 20.72 -8.98 26.76
N PRO A 6 20.06 -8.74 27.91
CA PRO A 6 18.62 -8.53 27.97
C PRO A 6 18.14 -7.35 27.10
N GLU A 7 18.97 -6.34 26.86
CA GLU A 7 18.64 -5.25 25.92
C GLU A 7 18.63 -5.72 24.47
N LEU A 8 19.64 -6.51 24.08
CA LEU A 8 19.74 -7.11 22.75
C LEU A 8 18.56 -8.05 22.49
N LYS A 9 18.17 -8.86 23.50
CA LYS A 9 17.01 -9.76 23.41
C LYS A 9 15.71 -8.98 23.20
N LYS A 10 15.50 -7.87 23.91
CA LYS A 10 14.31 -7.01 23.74
C LYS A 10 14.25 -6.38 22.35
N LYS A 11 15.40 -5.96 21.80
CA LYS A 11 15.48 -5.38 20.46
C LYS A 11 15.17 -6.42 19.38
N LEU A 12 15.76 -7.60 19.47
CA LEU A 12 15.49 -8.72 18.55
C LEU A 12 14.01 -9.15 18.59
N LEU A 13 13.41 -9.22 19.79
CA LEU A 13 11.98 -9.51 19.93
C LEU A 13 11.10 -8.45 19.25
N LYS A 14 11.48 -7.16 19.35
CA LYS A 14 10.78 -6.08 18.63
C LYS A 14 10.90 -6.20 17.11
N GLU A 15 12.09 -6.54 16.60
CA GLU A 15 12.31 -6.73 15.16
C GLU A 15 11.54 -7.96 14.62
N THR A 16 11.42 -9.01 15.43
CA THR A 16 10.70 -10.25 15.08
C THR A 16 9.17 -10.09 15.14
N GLN A 17 8.64 -9.07 15.81
CA GLN A 17 7.19 -8.90 15.95
C GLN A 17 6.47 -8.56 14.63
N ALA A 18 7.18 -8.14 13.59
CA ALA A 18 6.54 -7.84 12.31
C ALA A 18 7.48 -8.03 11.11
N PRO A 19 7.88 -9.29 10.80
CA PRO A 19 8.88 -9.59 9.78
C PRO A 19 8.42 -9.19 8.37
N PHE A 20 7.10 -9.09 8.14
CA PHE A 20 6.51 -8.75 6.84
C PHE A 20 6.17 -7.27 6.66
N LYS A 21 6.66 -6.36 7.52
CA LYS A 21 6.42 -4.90 7.38
C LYS A 21 6.92 -4.36 6.03
N GLY A 22 8.13 -4.75 5.62
CA GLY A 22 8.72 -4.31 4.35
C GLY A 22 7.93 -4.80 3.14
N LEU A 23 7.61 -6.10 3.11
CA LEU A 23 6.84 -6.72 2.03
C LEU A 23 5.46 -6.06 1.85
N ARG A 24 4.74 -5.86 2.95
CA ARG A 24 3.43 -5.19 2.95
C ARG A 24 3.52 -3.75 2.41
N LYS A 25 4.56 -3.00 2.77
CA LYS A 25 4.78 -1.65 2.24
C LYS A 25 4.99 -1.65 0.72
N VAL A 26 5.79 -2.59 0.20
CA VAL A 26 6.00 -2.74 -1.25
C VAL A 26 4.69 -3.08 -1.96
N LEU A 27 3.89 -3.99 -1.41
CA LEU A 27 2.56 -4.33 -1.95
C LEU A 27 1.63 -3.12 -2.00
N TRP A 28 1.55 -2.33 -0.93
CA TRP A 28 0.73 -1.13 -0.90
C TRP A 28 1.19 -0.08 -1.92
N ILE A 29 2.49 0.10 -2.11
CA ILE A 29 3.05 1.00 -3.13
C ILE A 29 2.69 0.49 -4.53
N ALA A 30 2.87 -0.80 -4.80
CA ALA A 30 2.53 -1.41 -6.10
C ALA A 30 1.05 -1.27 -6.43
N PHE A 31 0.15 -1.56 -5.48
CA PHE A 31 -1.30 -1.39 -5.65
C PHE A 31 -1.68 0.08 -5.87
N THR A 32 -1.06 1.00 -5.13
CA THR A 32 -1.29 2.44 -5.34
C THR A 32 -0.86 2.86 -6.75
N GLY A 33 0.34 2.49 -7.19
CA GLY A 33 0.84 2.81 -8.52
C GLY A 33 -0.04 2.21 -9.64
N SER A 34 -0.49 0.96 -9.46
CA SER A 34 -1.39 0.30 -10.39
C SER A 34 -2.76 0.99 -10.48
N ALA A 35 -3.34 1.41 -9.34
CA ALA A 35 -4.59 2.14 -9.32
C ALA A 35 -4.48 3.49 -10.04
N PHE A 36 -3.38 4.22 -9.85
CA PHE A 36 -3.14 5.47 -10.58
C PHE A 36 -2.99 5.25 -12.08
N LEU A 37 -2.26 4.21 -12.49
CA LEU A 37 -2.10 3.88 -13.91
C LEU A 37 -3.45 3.49 -14.55
N GLY A 38 -4.26 2.69 -13.86
CA GLY A 38 -5.61 2.35 -14.32
C GLY A 38 -6.52 3.58 -14.46
N LEU A 39 -6.46 4.51 -13.50
CA LEU A 39 -7.20 5.77 -13.57
C LEU A 39 -6.73 6.62 -14.75
N PHE A 40 -5.43 6.71 -14.98
CA PHE A 40 -4.86 7.43 -16.11
C PHE A 40 -5.33 6.87 -17.46
N ILE A 41 -5.38 5.54 -17.61
CA ILE A 41 -5.90 4.89 -18.81
C ILE A 41 -7.39 5.20 -19.01
N MET A 42 -8.20 5.14 -17.94
CA MET A 42 -9.63 5.47 -18.03
C MET A 42 -9.86 6.93 -18.39
N LEU A 43 -9.11 7.86 -17.81
CA LEU A 43 -9.18 9.28 -18.18
C LEU A 43 -8.79 9.50 -19.65
N SER A 44 -7.76 8.79 -20.12
CA SER A 44 -7.37 8.83 -21.54
C SER A 44 -8.47 8.30 -22.46
N LYS A 45 -9.15 7.22 -22.07
CA LYS A 45 -10.31 6.67 -22.81
C LYS A 45 -11.51 7.64 -22.83
N ILE A 46 -11.78 8.36 -21.75
CA ILE A 46 -12.80 9.42 -21.71
C ILE A 46 -12.42 10.54 -22.68
N ALA A 47 -11.16 10.96 -22.66
CA ALA A 47 -10.65 12.01 -23.53
C ALA A 47 -10.72 11.61 -25.03
N SER A 48 -10.58 10.32 -25.34
CA SER A 48 -10.76 9.80 -26.71
C SER A 48 -12.23 9.58 -27.10
N GLY A 49 -13.20 10.00 -26.27
CA GLY A 49 -14.63 9.83 -26.55
C GLY A 49 -15.14 8.40 -26.42
N SER A 50 -14.39 7.52 -25.75
CA SER A 50 -14.85 6.14 -25.49
C SER A 50 -15.81 6.11 -24.31
N GLU A 51 -16.91 5.36 -24.45
CA GLU A 51 -17.81 5.14 -23.33
C GLU A 51 -17.15 4.25 -22.27
N ILE A 52 -17.26 4.69 -21.02
CA ILE A 52 -16.79 3.94 -19.86
C ILE A 52 -17.96 3.77 -18.91
N GLN A 53 -18.18 2.54 -18.46
CA GLN A 53 -19.20 2.25 -17.46
C GLN A 53 -18.90 3.03 -16.17
N GLN A 54 -19.86 3.84 -15.72
CA GLN A 54 -19.72 4.66 -14.51
C GLN A 54 -19.34 3.83 -13.27
N ASN A 55 -19.84 2.60 -13.18
CA ASN A 55 -19.50 1.68 -12.09
C ASN A 55 -17.99 1.38 -12.03
N ASN A 56 -17.35 1.16 -13.19
CA ASN A 56 -15.91 0.90 -13.25
C ASN A 56 -15.12 2.13 -12.81
N LEU A 57 -15.61 3.33 -13.15
CA LEU A 57 -14.96 4.60 -12.79
C LEU A 57 -15.05 4.85 -11.28
N LEU A 58 -16.20 4.59 -10.66
CA LEU A 58 -16.40 4.65 -9.22
C LEU A 58 -15.47 3.69 -8.48
N ILE A 59 -15.38 2.43 -8.93
CA ILE A 59 -14.48 1.43 -8.34
C ILE A 59 -13.03 1.87 -8.48
N GLN A 60 -12.63 2.39 -9.65
CA GLN A 60 -11.26 2.84 -9.89
C GLN A 60 -10.89 4.04 -9.00
N LEU A 61 -11.78 5.03 -8.85
CA LEU A 61 -11.59 6.15 -7.94
C LEU A 61 -11.51 5.69 -6.48
N GLY A 62 -12.36 4.74 -6.09
CA GLY A 62 -12.31 4.11 -4.78
C GLY A 62 -10.96 3.45 -4.52
N ALA A 63 -10.46 2.65 -5.46
CA ALA A 63 -9.13 2.05 -5.39
C ALA A 63 -8.01 3.11 -5.32
N CYS A 64 -8.10 4.16 -6.13
CA CYS A 64 -7.13 5.26 -6.18
C CYS A 64 -7.06 6.05 -4.87
N ALA A 65 -8.15 6.13 -4.09
CA ALA A 65 -8.16 6.74 -2.78
C ALA A 65 -7.77 5.76 -1.66
N LEU A 66 -8.33 4.54 -1.71
CA LEU A 66 -8.21 3.52 -0.66
C LEU A 66 -6.78 3.01 -0.49
N PHE A 67 -6.10 2.67 -1.58
CA PHE A 67 -4.73 2.13 -1.50
C PHE A 67 -3.70 3.13 -0.93
N PRO A 68 -3.62 4.39 -1.39
CA PRO A 68 -2.73 5.36 -0.76
C PRO A 68 -3.15 5.72 0.67
N PHE A 69 -4.44 5.70 0.99
CA PHE A 69 -4.91 5.88 2.36
C PHE A 69 -4.44 4.74 3.29
N LEU A 70 -4.56 3.48 2.87
CA LEU A 70 -4.02 2.32 3.60
C LEU A 70 -2.50 2.38 3.75
N LEU A 71 -1.78 2.79 2.71
CA LEU A 71 -0.34 3.01 2.77
C LEU A 71 0.03 4.09 3.80
N PHE A 72 -0.73 5.18 3.85
CA PHE A 72 -0.51 6.25 4.82
C PHE A 72 -0.78 5.80 6.26
N LEU A 73 -1.87 5.06 6.50
CA LEU A 73 -2.18 4.49 7.81
C LEU A 73 -1.10 3.52 8.29
N GLU A 74 -0.58 2.66 7.40
CA GLU A 74 0.53 1.74 7.73
C GLU A 74 1.81 2.53 8.05
N ARG A 75 2.11 3.59 7.30
CA ARG A 75 3.26 4.48 7.60
C ARG A 75 3.13 5.11 8.99
N ASN A 76 1.93 5.51 9.38
CA ASN A 76 1.71 6.17 10.67
C ASN A 76 1.69 5.20 11.87
N ARG A 77 1.42 3.91 11.65
CA ARG A 77 1.50 2.86 12.70
C ARG A 77 2.92 2.30 12.90
N GLY A 78 3.85 2.64 12.00
CA GLY A 78 5.22 2.14 12.01
C GLY A 78 6.27 3.09 12.59
N ASN A 79 5.91 4.36 12.83
CA ASN A 79 6.69 5.34 13.59
C ASN A 79 6.27 5.31 15.07
#